data_AF-A0A0B8Q4A0-F1
#
_entry.id   AF-A0A0B8Q4A0-F1
#
_cell.length_a   1.000
_cell.length_b   1.000
_cell.length_c   1.000
_cell.angle_alpha   90.00
_cell.angle_beta   90.00
_cell.angle_gamma   90.00
#
_symmetry.space_group_name_H-M   'P 1'
#
loop_
_entity.id
_entity.type
_entity.pdbx_description
1 polymer ?
#
loop_
_entity_poly.entity_id
_entity_poly.type
_entity_poly.pdbx_seq_one_letter_code
_entity_poly.pdbx_strand_id
1 'polypeptide(L)'
;MEAGTHPDLHQVTPLEGKSSISVDQIRDCNRYALESSQLNGLRVIVISPAERMTEAAMNALLKTLEQPPEQCVFILSSFEPHSCCRLLNRDANTGILKPQC
;
A
#
# COMPACT_ATOMS: atom_id res chain seq x y z
N MET A 1 -8.89 11.62 21.97
CA MET A 1 -8.11 12.13 20.83
C MET A 1 -7.03 11.08 20.57
N GLU A 2 -7.31 10.11 19.70
CA GLU A 2 -6.37 9.03 19.40
C GLU A 2 -5.30 9.58 18.46
N ALA A 3 -4.12 9.86 19.03
CA ALA A 3 -2.94 10.24 18.28
C ALA A 3 -2.41 8.99 17.54
N GLY A 4 -2.86 8.79 16.31
CA GLY A 4 -2.42 7.64 15.51
C GLY A 4 -2.81 7.68 14.04
N THR A 5 -3.81 8.47 13.65
CA THR A 5 -4.26 8.54 12.26
C THR A 5 -4.17 9.97 11.77
N HIS A 6 -3.05 10.33 11.15
CA HIS A 6 -2.99 11.55 10.35
C HIS A 6 -4.05 11.44 9.24
N PRO A 7 -4.81 12.47 8.91
CA PRO A 7 -5.86 12.40 7.88
C PRO A 7 -5.33 12.05 6.49
N ASP A 8 -4.00 12.17 6.26
CA ASP A 8 -3.30 11.73 5.05
C ASP A 8 -2.54 10.39 5.24
N LEU A 9 -2.66 9.70 6.38
CA LEU A 9 -2.12 8.37 6.62
C LEU A 9 -3.24 7.32 6.53
N HIS A 10 -3.14 6.42 5.57
CA HIS A 10 -4.07 5.32 5.41
C HIS A 10 -3.38 3.98 5.63
N GLN A 11 -3.85 3.21 6.62
CA GLN A 11 -3.28 1.90 6.94
C GLN A 11 -4.20 0.79 6.45
N VAL A 12 -3.62 -0.18 5.76
CA VAL A 12 -4.31 -1.35 5.19
C VAL A 12 -3.80 -2.59 5.89
N THR A 13 -4.67 -3.19 6.69
CA THR A 13 -4.45 -4.48 7.35
C THR A 13 -5.53 -5.47 6.93
N PRO A 14 -5.30 -6.78 7.10
CA PRO A 14 -6.36 -7.76 6.97
C PRO A 14 -7.54 -7.40 7.90
N LEU A 15 -8.76 -7.57 7.41
CA LEU A 15 -9.96 -7.35 8.22
C LEU A 15 -10.03 -8.36 9.37
N GLU A 16 -10.71 -7.97 10.46
CA GLU A 16 -10.90 -8.85 11.61
C GLU A 16 -11.55 -10.17 11.18
N GLY A 17 -10.90 -11.29 11.50
CA GLY A 17 -11.32 -12.63 11.09
C GLY A 17 -10.86 -13.08 9.69
N LYS A 18 -10.16 -12.23 8.92
CA LYS A 18 -9.59 -12.61 7.62
C LYS A 18 -8.07 -12.69 7.69
N SER A 19 -7.52 -13.74 7.08
CA SER A 19 -6.07 -13.94 6.99
C SER A 19 -5.43 -13.24 5.79
N SER A 20 -6.21 -12.63 4.90
CA SER A 20 -5.74 -12.01 3.66
C SER A 20 -6.35 -10.64 3.41
N ILE A 21 -5.65 -9.82 2.63
CA ILE A 21 -6.10 -8.51 2.13
C ILE A 21 -6.79 -8.75 0.79
N SER A 22 -8.07 -8.40 0.72
CA SER A 22 -8.88 -8.59 -0.49
C SER A 22 -8.57 -7.54 -1.55
N VAL A 23 -8.95 -7.84 -2.79
CA VAL A 23 -8.85 -6.88 -3.90
C VAL A 23 -9.69 -5.64 -3.67
N ASP A 24 -10.85 -5.77 -3.02
CA ASP A 24 -11.73 -4.64 -2.74
C ASP A 24 -11.09 -3.65 -1.77
N GLN A 25 -10.40 -4.15 -0.73
CA GLN A 25 -9.63 -3.29 0.18
C GLN A 25 -8.62 -2.45 -0.59
N ILE A 26 -7.81 -3.07 -1.47
CA ILE A 26 -6.82 -2.34 -2.27
C ILE A 26 -7.49 -1.36 -3.25
N ARG A 27 -8.63 -1.71 -3.85
CA ARG A 27 -9.35 -0.80 -4.74
C ARG A 27 -9.85 0.44 -4.01
N ASP A 28 -10.33 0.27 -2.78
CA ASP A 28 -10.75 1.40 -1.95
C ASP A 28 -9.55 2.24 -1.52
N CYS A 29 -8.41 1.62 -1.22
CA CYS A 29 -7.16 2.34 -0.97
C CYS A 29 -6.67 3.12 -2.20
N ASN A 30 -6.78 2.54 -3.39
CA ASN A 30 -6.42 3.22 -4.64
C ASN A 30 -7.37 4.39 -4.93
N ARG A 31 -8.66 4.25 -4.64
CA ARG A 31 -9.63 5.33 -4.74
C ARG A 31 -9.27 6.47 -3.78
N TYR A 32 -8.94 6.12 -2.54
CA TYR A 32 -8.42 7.06 -1.58
C TYR A 32 -7.11 7.69 -2.06
N ALA A 33 -6.20 6.96 -2.70
CA ALA A 33 -4.97 7.53 -3.28
C ALA A 33 -5.25 8.60 -4.36
N LEU A 34 -6.35 8.44 -5.11
CA LEU A 34 -6.76 9.34 -6.20
C LEU A 34 -7.55 10.56 -5.73
N GLU A 35 -8.10 10.54 -4.51
CA GLU A 35 -8.77 11.71 -3.94
C GLU A 35 -7.74 12.83 -3.66
N SER A 36 -8.15 14.09 -3.81
CA SER A 36 -7.28 15.25 -3.56
C SER A 36 -7.02 15.41 -2.06
N SER A 37 -5.75 15.45 -1.61
CA SER A 37 -5.43 15.65 -0.18
C SER A 37 -6.14 16.90 0.33
N GLN A 38 -6.86 16.78 1.44
CA GLN A 38 -7.57 17.92 2.05
C GLN A 38 -6.58 18.98 2.56
N LEU A 39 -5.33 18.60 2.79
CA LEU A 39 -4.28 19.46 3.38
C LEU A 39 -3.16 19.80 2.40
N ASN A 40 -3.35 19.55 1.10
CA ASN A 40 -2.36 19.82 0.05
C ASN A 40 -1.00 19.11 0.32
N GLY A 41 -1.04 18.01 1.08
CA GLY A 41 0.12 17.29 1.59
C GLY A 41 0.33 15.92 0.91
N LEU A 42 1.44 15.26 1.28
CA LEU A 42 1.72 13.89 0.86
C LEU A 42 0.81 12.91 1.60
N ARG A 43 0.08 12.08 0.85
CA ARG A 43 -0.63 10.92 1.38
C ARG A 43 0.33 9.75 1.52
N VAL A 44 0.24 9.06 2.65
CA VAL A 44 1.03 7.88 2.93
C VAL A 44 0.08 6.70 3.12
N ILE A 45 0.21 5.70 2.26
CA ILE A 45 -0.58 4.47 2.33
C ILE A 45 0.35 3.34 2.79
N VAL A 46 0.08 2.79 3.97
CA VAL A 46 0.87 1.72 4.58
C VAL A 46 0.11 0.41 4.46
N ILE A 47 0.66 -0.55 3.74
CA ILE A 47 0.09 -1.89 3.59
C ILE A 47 0.95 -2.86 4.39
N SER A 48 0.35 -3.48 5.40
CA SER A 48 1.06 -4.43 6.26
C SER A 48 0.11 -5.50 6.82
N PRO A 49 0.47 -6.79 6.77
CA PRO A 49 1.58 -7.38 6.02
C PRO A 49 1.26 -7.55 4.51
N ALA A 50 2.19 -7.18 3.65
CA ALA A 50 2.03 -7.19 2.20
C ALA A 50 1.93 -8.61 1.59
N GLU A 51 2.55 -9.62 2.23
CA GLU A 51 2.45 -11.03 1.85
C GLU A 51 1.05 -11.61 2.02
N ARG A 52 0.21 -10.98 2.84
CA ARG A 52 -1.20 -11.39 3.00
C ARG A 52 -2.09 -10.86 1.88
N MET A 53 -1.57 -10.09 0.93
CA MET A 53 -2.35 -9.68 -0.24
C MET A 53 -2.68 -10.87 -1.13
N THR A 54 -3.94 -10.94 -1.54
CA THR A 54 -4.32 -11.84 -2.64
C THR A 54 -3.65 -11.42 -3.95
N GLU A 55 -3.47 -12.34 -4.88
CA GLU A 55 -2.90 -12.04 -6.20
C GLU A 55 -3.71 -10.97 -6.95
N ALA A 56 -5.04 -11.01 -6.82
CA ALA A 56 -5.92 -10.00 -7.38
C ALA A 56 -5.70 -8.61 -6.75
N ALA A 57 -5.50 -8.55 -5.43
CA ALA A 57 -5.18 -7.31 -4.71
C ALA A 57 -3.83 -6.75 -5.14
N MET A 58 -2.81 -7.60 -5.28
CA MET A 58 -1.49 -7.20 -5.75
C MET A 58 -1.54 -6.62 -7.18
N ASN A 59 -2.22 -7.30 -8.10
CA ASN A 59 -2.36 -6.83 -9.48
C ASN A 59 -3.14 -5.51 -9.57
N ALA A 60 -4.08 -5.27 -8.67
CA ALA A 60 -4.78 -3.99 -8.57
C ALA A 60 -3.85 -2.87 -8.05
N LEU A 61 -3.00 -3.17 -7.07
CA LEU A 61 -2.00 -2.24 -6.55
C LEU A 61 -0.95 -1.89 -7.61
N LEU A 62 -0.45 -2.88 -8.35
CA LEU A 62 0.56 -2.68 -9.39
C LEU A 62 0.15 -1.65 -10.44
N LYS A 63 -1.11 -1.69 -10.88
CA LYS A 63 -1.64 -0.68 -11.82
C LYS A 63 -1.56 0.75 -11.28
N THR A 64 -1.68 0.92 -9.98
CA THR A 64 -1.56 2.23 -9.32
C THR A 64 -0.09 2.59 -9.07
N LEU A 65 0.78 1.62 -8.83
CA LEU A 65 2.23 1.86 -8.72
C LEU A 65 2.88 2.20 -10.07
N GLU A 66 2.36 1.69 -11.18
CA GLU A 66 2.79 2.05 -12.55
C GLU A 66 2.52 3.53 -12.88
N GLN A 67 1.46 4.12 -12.31
CA GLN A 67 1.09 5.53 -12.47
C GLN A 67 0.66 6.12 -11.11
N PRO A 68 1.63 6.44 -10.23
CA PRO A 68 1.30 6.94 -8.91
C PRO A 68 0.74 8.36 -8.98
N PRO A 69 -0.27 8.70 -8.15
CA PRO A 69 -0.71 10.09 -7.99
C PRO A 69 0.43 10.99 -7.49
N GLU A 70 0.46 12.26 -7.93
CA GLU A 70 1.58 13.19 -7.69
C GLU A 70 1.93 13.40 -6.20
N GLN A 71 0.98 13.18 -5.29
CA GLN A 71 1.15 13.38 -3.85
C GLN A 71 0.84 12.11 -3.03
N CYS A 72 1.14 10.92 -3.56
CA CYS A 72 0.88 9.66 -2.85
C CYS A 72 2.15 8.81 -2.73
N VAL A 73 2.39 8.28 -1.53
CA VAL A 73 3.50 7.39 -1.19
C VAL A 73 2.92 6.06 -0.70
N PHE A 74 3.32 4.95 -1.31
CA PHE A 74 2.96 3.61 -0.86
C PHE A 74 4.12 2.98 -0.08
N ILE A 75 3.85 2.51 1.12
CA ILE A 75 4.79 1.79 1.99
C ILE A 75 4.28 0.36 2.15
N LEU A 76 5.06 -0.60 1.67
CA LEU A 76 4.76 -2.02 1.79
C LEU A 76 5.66 -2.63 2.85
N SER A 77 5.07 -3.16 3.92
CA SER A 77 5.79 -3.88 4.96
C SER A 77 5.48 -5.37 4.83
N SER A 78 6.51 -6.20 4.78
CA SER A 78 6.40 -7.66 4.73
C SER A 78 7.36 -8.29 5.73
N PHE A 79 6.93 -9.39 6.36
CA PHE A 79 7.79 -10.18 7.23
C PHE A 79 8.66 -11.17 6.46
N GLU A 80 8.42 -11.35 5.15
CA GLU A 80 9.14 -12.27 4.29
C GLU A 80 9.59 -11.58 2.99
N PRO A 81 10.85 -11.12 2.90
CA PRO A 81 11.31 -10.31 1.75
C PRO A 81 11.28 -11.08 0.43
N HIS A 82 11.42 -12.40 0.47
CA HIS A 82 11.37 -13.26 -0.71
C HIS A 82 9.98 -13.32 -1.34
N SER A 83 8.92 -13.24 -0.54
CA SER A 83 7.52 -13.24 -1.00
C SER A 83 7.16 -11.92 -1.69
N CYS A 84 7.76 -10.79 -1.25
CA CYS A 84 7.63 -9.50 -1.90
C CYS A 84 8.44 -9.36 -3.21
N CYS A 85 9.52 -10.12 -3.37
CA CYS A 85 10.38 -10.05 -4.55
C CYS A 85 9.65 -10.41 -5.86
N ARG A 86 8.59 -11.23 -5.80
CA ARG A 86 7.72 -11.47 -6.97
C ARG A 86 6.84 -10.27 -7.32
N LEU A 87 6.50 -9.44 -6.34
CA LEU A 87 5.55 -8.34 -6.46
C LEU A 87 6.19 -7.08 -7.09
N LEU A 88 7.50 -6.86 -6.95
CA LEU A 88 8.15 -5.60 -7.33
C LEU A 88 9.12 -5.69 -8.52
N ASN A 89 9.27 -6.87 -9.13
CA ASN A 89 10.23 -7.10 -10.23
C ASN A 89 9.78 -6.57 -11.61
N ARG A 90 8.64 -5.86 -11.69
CA ARG A 90 8.11 -5.35 -12.97
C ARG A 90 8.48 -3.90 -13.26
N ASP A 91 8.62 -3.04 -12.24
CA ASP A 91 8.89 -1.61 -12.44
C ASP A 91 9.89 -1.05 -11.41
N ALA A 92 11.12 -0.84 -11.87
CA ALA A 92 12.28 -0.39 -11.11
C ALA A 92 12.28 1.12 -10.76
N ASN A 93 11.11 1.73 -10.56
CA ASN A 93 10.99 3.14 -10.15
C ASN A 93 10.44 3.34 -8.73
N THR A 94 10.17 2.25 -8.02
CA THR A 94 9.83 2.31 -6.59
C THR A 94 11.13 2.46 -5.79
N GLY A 95 11.26 3.57 -5.06
CA GLY A 95 12.29 3.74 -4.04
C GLY A 95 12.09 2.73 -2.91
N ILE A 96 12.54 1.49 -3.12
CA ILE A 96 12.48 0.43 -2.12
C ILE A 96 13.40 0.85 -0.97
N LEU A 97 12.81 1.35 0.11
CA LEU A 97 13.46 1.36 1.41
C LEU A 97 13.62 -0.10 1.83
N LYS A 98 14.74 -0.70 1.43
CA LYS A 98 15.12 -2.02 1.92
C LYS A 98 15.26 -1.92 3.44
N PRO A 99 14.56 -2.76 4.23
CA PRO A 99 14.86 -2.85 5.64
C PRO A 99 16.33 -3.25 5.78
N GLN A 100 17.11 -2.41 6.46
CA GLN A 100 18.48 -2.74 6.86
C GLN A 100 18.38 -3.71 8.03
N CYS A 101 18.47 -5.01 7.72
CA CYS A 101 18.87 -6.05 8.66
C CYS A 101 19.92 -6.91 7.96
#